data_AF-A0A074VYX3-F1
#
_entry.id   AF-A0A074VYX3-F1
#
_cell.length_a   1.000
_cell.length_b   1.000
_cell.length_c   1.000
_cell.angle_alpha   90.00
_cell.angle_beta   90.00
_cell.angle_gamma   90.00
#
_symmetry.space_group_name_H-M   'P 1'
#
loop_
_entity.id
_entity.type
_entity.pdbx_description
1 polymer ?
#
loop_
_entity_poly.entity_id
_entity_poly.type
_entity_poly.pdbx_seq_one_letter_code
_entity_poly.pdbx_strand_id
1 'polypeptide(L)'
;WTQRLYAAFDMFEMDDKQGCITILQAIVSEPGVPRYWRIQALVALATAVDDWYDAEEFQQEAEVLYRSMRILFPRGCDTDMDTLLARSRVLLDHLALELDDAMPDSIRALREQEEGEEEHEMDGEELDTDDDDDDDDEDDDDSE
;
A
#
# COMPACT_ATOMS: atom_id res chain seq x y z
N TRP A 1 8.34 -22.04 9.44
CA TRP A 1 8.42 -20.57 9.47
C TRP A 1 8.02 -19.95 10.81
N THR A 2 6.96 -20.39 11.52
CA THR A 2 6.48 -19.71 12.75
C THR A 2 7.52 -19.60 13.87
N GLN A 3 8.24 -20.69 14.19
CA GLN A 3 9.35 -20.64 15.16
C GLN A 3 10.49 -19.72 14.72
N ARG A 4 10.74 -19.63 13.41
CA ARG A 4 11.76 -18.73 12.86
C ARG A 4 11.32 -17.27 12.98
N LEU A 5 10.02 -16.99 12.83
CA LEU A 5 9.47 -15.65 12.99
C LEU A 5 9.59 -15.17 14.44
N TYR A 6 9.24 -16.01 15.42
CA TYR A 6 9.44 -15.66 16.82
C TYR A 6 10.92 -15.47 17.16
N ALA A 7 11.80 -16.35 16.66
CA ALA A 7 13.24 -16.17 16.85
C ALA A 7 13.76 -14.86 16.23
N ALA A 8 13.23 -14.42 15.09
CA ALA A 8 13.60 -13.14 14.50
C ALA A 8 13.15 -11.96 15.37
N PHE A 9 11.95 -12.02 15.94
CA PHE A 9 11.47 -11.00 16.88
C PHE A 9 12.31 -10.96 18.15
N ASP A 10 12.69 -12.13 18.71
CA ASP A 10 13.59 -12.19 19.86
C ASP A 10 14.96 -11.60 19.52
N MET A 11 15.51 -11.85 18.33
CA MET A 11 16.77 -11.25 17.86
C MET A 11 16.68 -9.74 17.72
N PHE A 12 15.55 -9.23 17.23
CA PHE A 12 15.29 -7.79 17.17
C PHE A 12 15.30 -7.15 18.57
N GLU A 13 14.68 -7.80 19.56
CA GLU A 13 14.72 -7.35 20.96
C GLU A 13 16.13 -7.42 21.58
N MET A 14 16.97 -8.34 21.11
CA MET A 14 18.36 -8.51 21.54
C MET A 14 19.37 -7.64 20.78
N ASP A 15 18.90 -6.72 19.93
CA ASP A 15 19.72 -5.82 19.08
C ASP A 15 20.59 -6.57 18.03
N ASP A 16 20.29 -7.84 17.73
CA ASP A 16 20.88 -8.58 16.61
C ASP A 16 20.08 -8.32 15.32
N LYS A 17 20.19 -7.08 14.82
CA LYS A 17 19.48 -6.63 13.61
C LYS A 17 19.82 -7.49 12.39
N GLN A 18 21.09 -7.85 12.21
CA GLN A 18 21.53 -8.60 11.04
C GLN A 18 21.00 -10.04 11.03
N GLY A 19 21.00 -10.70 12.19
CA GLY A 19 20.37 -12.01 12.37
C GLY A 19 18.88 -11.97 12.09
N CYS A 20 18.20 -10.95 12.61
CA CYS A 20 16.78 -10.69 12.37
C CYS A 20 16.46 -10.54 10.87
N ILE A 21 17.14 -9.61 10.18
CA ILE A 21 16.95 -9.35 8.74
C ILE A 21 17.11 -10.63 7.93
N THR A 22 18.18 -11.39 8.18
CA THR A 22 18.48 -12.63 7.45
C THR A 22 17.34 -13.64 7.57
N ILE A 23 16.79 -13.81 8.77
CA ILE A 23 15.69 -14.75 9.00
C ILE A 23 14.39 -14.24 8.37
N LEU A 24 14.09 -12.96 8.50
CA LEU A 24 12.87 -12.37 7.95
C LEU A 24 12.86 -12.41 6.42
N GLN A 25 13.97 -12.11 5.74
CA GLN A 25 14.08 -12.24 4.29
C GLN A 25 13.82 -13.68 3.82
N ALA A 26 14.34 -14.67 4.57
CA ALA A 26 14.08 -16.08 4.29
C ALA A 26 12.60 -16.46 4.48
N ILE A 27 11.90 -15.85 5.43
CA ILE A 27 10.47 -16.05 5.67
C ILE A 27 9.63 -15.43 4.54
N VAL A 28 9.92 -14.19 4.16
CA VAL A 28 9.20 -13.51 3.06
C VAL A 28 9.31 -14.31 1.76
N SER A 29 10.51 -14.85 1.48
CA SER A 29 10.79 -15.65 0.28
C SER A 29 10.18 -17.07 0.32
N GLU A 30 9.67 -17.56 1.46
CA GLU A 30 9.18 -18.93 1.58
C GLU A 30 7.72 -19.06 1.09
N PRO A 31 7.43 -19.82 0.01
CA PRO A 31 6.09 -19.89 -0.59
C PRO A 31 5.00 -20.46 0.34
N GLY A 32 5.39 -21.26 1.33
CA GLY A 32 4.49 -21.88 2.30
C GLY A 32 4.04 -20.94 3.44
N VAL A 33 4.58 -19.73 3.53
CA VAL A 33 4.21 -18.77 4.57
C VAL A 33 2.87 -18.11 4.21
N PRO A 34 1.86 -18.15 5.10
CA PRO A 34 0.60 -17.45 4.85
C PRO A 34 0.83 -15.95 4.67
N ARG A 35 0.09 -15.34 3.74
CA ARG A 35 0.24 -13.92 3.36
C ARG A 35 0.19 -12.97 4.54
N TYR A 36 -0.68 -13.23 5.52
CA TYR A 36 -0.76 -12.46 6.76
C TYR A 36 0.59 -12.38 7.50
N TRP A 37 1.29 -13.52 7.63
CA TRP A 37 2.57 -13.57 8.31
C TRP A 37 3.70 -12.95 7.49
N ARG A 38 3.60 -12.97 6.16
CA ARG A 38 4.51 -12.21 5.31
C ARG A 38 4.36 -10.71 5.50
N ILE A 39 3.13 -10.19 5.63
CA ILE A 39 2.91 -8.75 5.93
C ILE A 39 3.64 -8.37 7.22
N GLN A 40 3.52 -9.17 8.28
CA GLN A 40 4.23 -8.89 9.53
C GLN A 40 5.75 -8.98 9.39
N ALA A 41 6.25 -9.95 8.64
CA ALA A 41 7.69 -10.10 8.41
C ALA A 41 8.25 -8.92 7.59
N LEU A 42 7.50 -8.42 6.60
CA LEU A 42 7.86 -7.24 5.82
C LEU A 42 7.88 -5.97 6.67
N VAL A 43 6.88 -5.76 7.53
CA VAL A 43 6.90 -4.63 8.49
C VAL A 43 8.12 -4.71 9.39
N ALA A 44 8.42 -5.89 9.95
CA ALA A 44 9.59 -6.05 10.81
C ALA A 44 10.91 -5.88 10.05
N LEU A 45 10.98 -6.24 8.76
CA LEU A 45 12.14 -5.95 7.91
C LEU A 45 12.33 -4.45 7.75
N ALA A 46 11.26 -3.73 7.41
CA ALA A 46 11.30 -2.28 7.24
C ALA A 46 11.80 -1.57 8.51
N THR A 47 11.40 -2.03 9.70
CA THR A 47 11.88 -1.47 10.96
C THR A 47 13.33 -1.87 11.30
N ALA A 48 13.81 -3.00 10.78
CA ALA A 48 15.13 -3.53 11.12
C ALA A 48 16.26 -3.02 10.22
N VAL A 49 15.96 -2.67 8.98
CA VAL A 49 16.95 -2.10 8.05
C VAL A 49 17.23 -0.64 8.40
N ASP A 50 18.48 -0.22 8.22
CA ASP A 50 18.91 1.16 8.50
C ASP A 50 18.76 2.08 7.27
N ASP A 51 18.60 1.50 6.07
CA ASP A 51 18.41 2.27 4.83
C ASP A 51 16.93 2.59 4.62
N TRP A 52 16.63 3.88 4.41
CA TRP A 52 15.26 4.36 4.26
C TRP A 52 14.58 3.85 2.98
N TYR A 53 15.31 3.69 1.87
CA TYR A 53 14.74 3.19 0.62
C TYR A 53 14.38 1.72 0.72
N ASP A 54 15.27 0.91 1.31
CA ASP A 54 14.98 -0.51 1.58
C ASP A 54 13.75 -0.63 2.49
N ALA A 55 13.66 0.20 3.53
CA ALA A 55 12.52 0.21 4.44
C ALA A 55 11.21 0.58 3.74
N GLU A 56 11.25 1.58 2.87
CA GLU A 56 10.12 1.99 2.05
C GLU A 56 9.70 0.89 1.06
N GLU A 57 10.63 0.20 0.40
CA GLU A 57 10.32 -0.92 -0.50
C GLU A 57 9.56 -2.03 0.24
N PHE A 58 10.04 -2.42 1.42
CA PHE A 58 9.35 -3.41 2.25
C PHE A 58 7.97 -2.94 2.73
N GLN A 59 7.82 -1.66 3.07
CA GLN A 59 6.54 -1.07 3.43
C GLN A 59 5.55 -1.14 2.26
N GLN A 60 5.97 -0.80 1.05
CA GLN A 60 5.15 -0.84 -0.15
C GLN A 60 4.73 -2.27 -0.50
N GLU A 61 5.65 -3.24 -0.41
CA GLU A 61 5.32 -4.66 -0.62
C GLU A 61 4.27 -5.15 0.40
N ALA A 62 4.43 -4.75 1.66
CA ALA A 62 3.48 -5.11 2.72
C ALA A 62 2.08 -4.50 2.48
N GLU A 63 2.02 -3.27 1.99
CA GLU A 63 0.78 -2.59 1.61
C GLU A 63 0.08 -3.29 0.43
N VAL A 64 0.82 -3.63 -0.62
CA VAL A 64 0.28 -4.36 -1.78
C VAL A 64 -0.32 -5.69 -1.34
N LEU A 65 0.39 -6.41 -0.46
CA LEU A 65 -0.06 -7.70 0.06
C LEU A 65 -1.31 -7.53 0.95
N TYR A 66 -1.35 -6.49 1.78
CA TYR A 66 -2.51 -6.15 2.62
C TYR A 66 -3.75 -5.85 1.76
N ARG A 67 -3.62 -4.99 0.75
CA ARG A 67 -4.73 -4.67 -0.18
C ARG A 67 -5.22 -5.93 -0.89
N SER A 68 -4.30 -6.75 -1.39
CA SER A 68 -4.62 -8.03 -2.04
C SER A 68 -5.38 -8.97 -1.11
N MET A 69 -5.01 -9.03 0.17
CA MET A 69 -5.75 -9.81 1.17
C MET A 69 -7.14 -9.25 1.46
N ARG A 70 -7.33 -7.93 1.47
CA ARG A 70 -8.65 -7.31 1.67
C ARG A 70 -9.60 -7.53 0.50
N ILE A 71 -9.08 -7.68 -0.72
CA ILE A 71 -9.87 -8.09 -1.88
C ILE A 71 -10.33 -9.55 -1.73
N LEU A 72 -9.45 -10.45 -1.28
CA LEU A 72 -9.75 -11.87 -1.11
C LEU A 72 -10.64 -12.18 0.11
N PHE A 73 -10.48 -11.39 1.18
CA PHE A 73 -11.23 -11.49 2.42
C PHE A 73 -11.90 -10.15 2.71
N PRO A 74 -13.04 -9.85 2.05
CA PRO A 74 -13.81 -8.66 2.33
C PRO A 74 -14.25 -8.60 3.79
N ARG A 75 -14.42 -7.38 4.32
CA ARG A 75 -14.83 -7.16 5.71
C ARG A 75 -16.19 -7.81 5.99
N GLY A 76 -16.32 -8.45 7.15
CA GLY A 76 -17.52 -9.12 7.61
C GLY A 76 -17.70 -10.55 7.10
N CYS A 77 -16.85 -11.02 6.18
CA CYS A 77 -16.91 -12.40 5.67
C CYS A 77 -16.22 -13.41 6.60
N ASP A 78 -15.16 -13.00 7.28
CA ASP A 78 -14.37 -13.84 8.19
C ASP A 78 -13.85 -12.97 9.34
N THR A 79 -14.41 -13.18 10.54
CA THR A 79 -14.09 -12.39 11.74
C THR A 79 -12.66 -12.57 12.21
N ASP A 80 -12.09 -13.77 12.06
CA ASP A 80 -10.72 -14.04 12.46
C ASP A 80 -9.77 -13.33 11.50
N MET A 81 -10.00 -13.45 10.20
CA MET A 81 -9.22 -12.74 9.19
C MET A 81 -9.37 -11.22 9.31
N ASP A 82 -10.55 -10.71 9.65
CA ASP A 82 -10.76 -9.29 9.90
C ASP A 82 -9.92 -8.78 11.07
N THR A 83 -9.87 -9.55 12.15
CA THR A 83 -9.08 -9.24 13.35
C THR A 83 -7.58 -9.25 13.02
N LEU A 84 -7.12 -10.27 12.30
CA LEU A 84 -5.74 -10.38 11.87
C LEU A 84 -5.35 -9.19 10.98
N LEU A 85 -6.13 -8.90 9.94
CA LEU A 85 -5.87 -7.80 9.03
C LEU A 85 -6.01 -6.42 9.71
N ALA A 86 -6.90 -6.26 10.70
CA ALA A 86 -6.95 -5.03 11.49
C ALA A 86 -5.64 -4.78 12.24
N ARG A 87 -5.03 -5.82 12.82
CA ARG A 87 -3.71 -5.72 13.45
C ARG A 87 -2.62 -5.36 12.44
N SER A 88 -2.64 -5.96 11.24
CA SER A 88 -1.70 -5.59 10.17
C SER A 88 -1.84 -4.13 9.76
N ARG A 89 -3.06 -3.61 9.67
CA ARG A 89 -3.31 -2.19 9.32
C ARG A 89 -2.67 -1.25 10.34
N VAL A 90 -2.86 -1.52 11.63
CA VAL A 90 -2.25 -0.71 12.71
C VAL A 90 -0.72 -0.68 12.59
N LEU A 91 -0.10 -1.83 12.29
CA LEU A 91 1.35 -1.91 12.10
C LEU A 91 1.83 -1.14 10.88
N LEU A 92 1.09 -1.23 9.76
CA LEU A 92 1.40 -0.48 8.53
C LEU A 92 1.23 1.02 8.71
N ASP A 93 0.18 1.45 9.40
CA ASP A 93 -0.06 2.88 9.72
C ASP A 93 1.06 3.44 10.58
N HIS A 94 1.51 2.68 11.59
CA HIS A 94 2.63 3.09 12.42
C HIS A 94 3.92 3.20 11.62
N LEU A 95 4.25 2.18 10.82
CA LEU A 95 5.45 2.18 9.98
C LEU A 95 5.43 3.33 8.96
N ALA A 96 4.26 3.64 8.38
CA ALA A 96 4.13 4.75 7.45
C ALA A 96 4.47 6.09 8.12
N LEU A 97 4.02 6.32 9.37
CA LEU A 97 4.36 7.51 10.13
C LEU A 97 5.86 7.57 10.49
N GLU A 98 6.47 6.44 10.86
CA GLU A 98 7.90 6.37 11.17
C GLU A 98 8.76 6.68 9.94
N LEU A 99 8.38 6.14 8.77
CA LEU A 99 9.10 6.41 7.53
C LEU A 99 8.92 7.84 7.03
N ASP A 100 7.75 8.44 7.26
CA ASP A 100 7.51 9.85 6.92
C ASP A 100 8.37 10.81 7.76
N ASP A 101 8.47 10.53 9.06
CA ASP A 101 9.33 11.29 9.98
C ASP A 101 10.82 11.11 9.64
N ALA A 102 11.23 9.88 9.34
CA ALA A 102 12.60 9.53 8.97
C ALA A 102 12.98 9.85 7.52
N MET A 103 12.06 10.43 6.73
CA MET A 103 12.28 10.71 5.31
C MET A 103 13.47 11.65 5.09
N PRO A 104 14.44 11.28 4.24
CA PRO A 104 15.54 12.18 3.88
C PRO A 104 15.02 13.46 3.21
N ASP A 105 15.59 14.61 3.58
CA ASP A 105 15.17 15.92 3.03
C ASP A 105 15.24 15.98 1.49
N SER A 106 16.20 15.27 0.87
CA SER A 106 16.30 15.17 -0.58
C SER A 106 15.11 14.47 -1.23
N ILE A 107 14.51 13.50 -0.53
CA ILE A 107 13.31 12.80 -0.99
C ILE A 107 12.07 13.61 -0.69
N ARG A 108 12.02 14.26 0.48
CA ARG A 108 10.92 15.17 0.83
C ARG A 108 10.77 16.29 -0.21
N ALA A 109 11.88 16.93 -0.57
CA ALA A 109 11.89 17.97 -1.61
C ALA A 109 11.48 17.44 -2.99
N LEU A 110 11.83 16.19 -3.33
CA LEU A 110 11.42 15.58 -4.59
C LEU A 110 9.91 15.33 -4.64
N ARG A 111 9.31 14.82 -3.55
CA ARG A 111 7.85 14.61 -3.46
C ARG A 111 7.08 15.92 -3.52
N GLU A 112 7.54 16.94 -2.80
CA GLU A 112 6.94 18.28 -2.84
C GLU A 112 7.00 18.89 -4.26
N GLN A 113 8.05 18.59 -5.02
CA GLN A 113 8.15 19.02 -6.41
C GLN A 113 7.16 18.28 -7.32
N GLU A 114 7.07 16.95 -7.21
CA GLU A 114 6.13 16.13 -7.99
C GLU A 114 4.66 16.52 -7.70
N GLU A 115 4.31 16.72 -6.43
CA GLU A 115 2.96 17.15 -6.01
C GLU A 115 2.63 18.58 -6.49
N GLY A 116 3.62 19.48 -6.53
CA GLY A 116 3.45 20.85 -7.04
C GLY A 116 3.37 20.94 -8.58
N GLU A 117 3.84 19.92 -9.30
CA GLU A 117 3.74 19.83 -10.76
C GLU A 117 2.36 19.29 -11.21
N GLU A 118 1.70 18.43 -10.41
CA GLU A 118 0.33 17.94 -10.70
C GLU A 118 -0.75 19.03 -10.58
N GLU A 119 -0.56 20.09 -9.79
CA GLU A 119 -1.52 21.19 -9.67
C GLU A 119 -1.51 22.18 -10.87
N HIS A 120 -0.55 22.06 -11.80
CA HIS A 120 -0.40 23.01 -12.91
C HIS A 120 -0.89 22.52 -14.29
N GLU A 121 -1.39 21.28 -14.41
CA GLU A 121 -1.95 20.72 -15.67
C GLU A 121 -3.50 20.60 -15.69
N MET A 122 -4.23 21.31 -14.81
CA MET A 122 -5.69 21.44 -14.88
C MET A 122 -6.16 22.90 -15.04
N ASP A 123 -5.51 23.69 -15.88
CA ASP A 123 -6.08 24.96 -16.35
C ASP A 123 -5.93 25.08 -17.87
N GLY A 124 -7.06 24.95 -18.57
CA GLY A 124 -7.16 25.27 -19.99
C GLY A 124 -7.69 24.15 -20.88
N GLU A 125 -9.01 23.94 -20.89
CA GLU A 125 -9.85 24.26 -22.05
C GLU A 125 -11.30 23.83 -21.78
N GLU A 126 -12.14 24.81 -21.44
CA GLU A 126 -13.59 24.67 -21.55
C GLU A 126 -13.93 24.55 -23.04
N LEU A 127 -14.31 23.35 -23.46
CA LEU A 127 -14.93 23.14 -24.76
C LEU A 127 -16.39 23.62 -24.66
N ASP A 128 -16.60 24.86 -25.12
CA ASP A 128 -17.90 25.43 -25.49
C ASP A 128 -18.68 24.40 -26.33
N THR A 129 -19.67 23.77 -25.72
CA THR A 129 -20.75 23.10 -26.44
C THR A 129 -21.73 24.19 -26.87
N ASP A 130 -21.45 24.83 -28.00
CA ASP A 130 -22.44 25.63 -28.71
C ASP A 130 -23.56 24.70 -29.22
N ASP A 131 -24.74 24.93 -28.68
CA ASP A 131 -26.05 24.56 -29.22
C ASP A 131 -26.17 25.07 -30.66
N ASP A 132 -26.46 24.20 -31.61
CA ASP A 132 -27.23 24.58 -32.80
C ASP A 132 -28.43 23.64 -32.88
N ASP A 133 -29.51 24.15 -32.28
CA ASP A 133 -30.90 23.77 -32.41
C ASP A 133 -31.33 24.09 -33.86
N ASP A 134 -31.79 23.10 -34.62
CA ASP A 134 -32.63 23.32 -35.80
C ASP A 134 -33.70 22.22 -35.84
N ASP A 135 -34.85 22.57 -35.27
CA ASP A 135 -36.17 22.03 -35.54
C ASP A 135 -36.43 21.93 -37.06
N ASP A 136 -36.90 20.78 -37.53
CA ASP A 136 -37.84 20.74 -38.66
C ASP A 136 -38.67 19.44 -38.59
N ASP A 137 -39.79 19.58 -37.88
CA ASP A 137 -41.17 19.23 -38.26
C ASP A 137 -41.50 17.97 -39.11
N GLU A 138 -42.56 17.31 -38.61
CA GLU A 138 -43.68 16.66 -39.34
C GLU A 138 -43.39 15.39 -40.18
N ASP A 139 -43.92 14.23 -39.75
CA ASP A 139 -45.29 13.81 -40.11
C ASP A 139 -45.64 12.39 -39.64
N ASP A 140 -46.90 12.24 -39.26
CA ASP A 140 -47.65 10.99 -39.07
C ASP A 140 -47.46 9.98 -40.22
N ASP A 141 -47.36 8.68 -39.92
CA ASP A 141 -48.26 7.71 -40.57
C ASP A 141 -48.40 6.40 -39.79
N ASP A 142 -49.67 6.09 -39.57
CA ASP A 142 -50.30 4.91 -38.99
C ASP A 142 -50.12 3.70 -39.92
N SER A 143 -49.97 2.48 -39.38
CA SER A 143 -50.68 1.25 -39.85
C SER A 143 -50.07 -0.03 -39.27
N GLU A 144 -50.86 -0.64 -38.39
CA GLU A 144 -51.14 -2.08 -38.15
C GLU A 144 -50.07 -3.17 -38.37
#